data_AF-A0A2V9WBP0-F1
#
_entry.id   AF-A0A2V9WBP0-F1
#
_cell.length_a   1.000
_cell.length_b   1.000
_cell.length_c   1.000
_cell.angle_alpha   90.00
_cell.angle_beta   90.00
_cell.angle_gamma   90.00
#
_symmetry.space_group_name_H-M   'P 1'
#
loop_
_entity.id
_entity.type
_entity.pdbx_description
1 polymer ?
#
loop_
_entity_poly.entity_id
_entity_poly.type
_entity_poly.pdbx_seq_one_letter_code
_entity_poly.pdbx_strand_id
1 'polypeptide(L)'
;MPSRRTLIPNPLAWSTAWTKTAPVPPPLLPVVPERGGTQLRTPLPVAIIDTREQNPLSFRRFKKWFARIEHRCLRLGDYSVEGMETSCIVERKDLADLIQSFTTNRAVFISRLRRMAETPHSLLVVTASLTEIKSEYSYRAANPNRITQSLIAVLAGLRLPFICTESHELGEEIVASYLYQTFLYDWLDRNGYGRHLSDGDL
;
A
#
# COMPACT_ATOMS: atom_id res chain seq x y z
N MET A 1 32.86 31.73 -14.92
CA MET A 1 32.43 31.84 -13.51
C MET A 1 32.88 30.59 -12.77
N PRO A 2 33.64 30.68 -11.67
CA PRO A 2 34.14 29.49 -10.99
C PRO A 2 33.01 28.82 -10.20
N SER A 3 32.83 27.52 -10.42
CA SER A 3 31.92 26.66 -9.66
C SER A 3 32.30 26.67 -8.18
N ARG A 4 31.42 27.17 -7.31
CA ARG A 4 31.55 27.01 -5.85
C ARG A 4 31.56 25.52 -5.52
N ARG A 5 32.73 24.97 -5.17
CA ARG A 5 32.82 23.69 -4.47
C ARG A 5 32.22 23.89 -3.07
N THR A 6 31.07 23.29 -2.82
CA THR A 6 30.53 23.15 -1.47
C THR A 6 31.50 22.30 -0.64
N LEU A 7 32.09 22.89 0.41
CA LEU A 7 33.05 22.24 1.31
C LEU A 7 32.41 21.19 2.24
N ILE A 8 31.10 20.96 2.09
CA ILE A 8 30.34 19.97 2.84
C ILE A 8 29.82 18.95 1.79
N PRO A 9 30.34 17.71 1.78
CA PRO A 9 29.75 16.62 0.99
C PRO A 9 28.27 16.47 1.35
N ASN A 10 27.43 16.10 0.37
CA ASN A 10 26.02 15.77 0.63
C ASN A 10 25.96 14.78 1.81
N PRO A 11 25.16 15.05 2.86
CA PRO A 11 24.95 14.10 3.95
C PRO A 11 24.56 12.69 3.48
N LEU A 12 23.96 12.54 2.30
CA LEU A 12 23.65 11.21 1.77
C LEU A 12 24.89 10.39 1.34
N ALA A 13 26.08 10.99 1.28
CA ALA A 13 27.31 10.32 0.89
C ALA A 13 28.05 9.66 2.07
N TRP A 14 27.70 9.97 3.33
CA TRP A 14 28.35 9.36 4.51
C TRP A 14 27.72 8.02 4.94
N SER A 15 26.57 7.65 4.37
CA SER A 15 25.74 6.56 4.89
C SER A 15 25.84 5.23 4.13
N THR A 16 26.43 5.18 2.93
CA THR A 16 26.39 3.98 2.07
C THR A 16 27.30 2.83 2.51
N ALA A 17 28.15 3.01 3.53
CA ALA A 17 29.12 1.99 3.94
C ALA A 17 28.69 1.12 5.14
N TRP A 18 27.63 1.47 5.89
CA TRP A 18 27.29 0.80 7.16
C TRP A 18 25.88 0.23 7.27
N THR A 19 25.00 0.46 6.28
CA THR A 19 23.61 -0.05 6.31
C THR A 19 23.35 -0.97 5.13
N LYS A 20 23.14 -2.26 5.40
CA LYS A 20 22.48 -3.16 4.45
C LYS A 20 21.01 -2.75 4.37
N THR A 21 20.64 -2.02 3.33
CA THR A 21 19.27 -1.62 3.02
C THR A 21 18.56 -2.75 2.28
N ALA A 22 18.20 -3.80 3.02
CA ALA A 22 17.41 -4.91 2.50
C ALA A 22 16.23 -5.19 3.46
N PRO A 23 15.01 -5.43 2.96
CA PRO A 23 13.90 -5.84 3.80
C PRO A 23 14.21 -7.13 4.56
N VAL A 24 13.82 -7.18 5.83
CA VAL A 24 13.85 -8.42 6.61
C VAL A 24 12.69 -9.34 6.21
N PRO A 25 12.75 -10.65 6.50
CA PRO A 25 11.63 -11.55 6.21
C PRO A 25 10.36 -11.13 6.97
N PRO A 26 9.16 -11.34 6.37
CA PRO A 26 7.89 -11.08 7.03
C PRO A 26 7.71 -11.93 8.30
N PRO A 27 6.91 -11.48 9.27
CA PRO A 27 6.54 -12.31 10.41
C PRO A 27 5.67 -13.49 9.97
N LEU A 28 5.81 -14.64 10.66
CA LEU A 28 5.08 -15.88 10.34
C LEU A 28 3.57 -15.77 10.60
N LEU A 29 3.17 -14.91 11.54
CA LEU A 29 1.79 -14.67 11.95
C LEU A 29 1.51 -13.16 11.87
N PRO A 30 0.27 -12.77 11.58
CA PRO A 30 -0.10 -11.37 11.59
C PRO A 30 -0.16 -10.84 13.03
N VAL A 31 -0.39 -9.54 13.18
CA VAL A 31 -0.62 -8.94 14.50
C VAL A 31 -1.77 -9.64 15.22
N VAL A 32 -1.57 -9.90 16.49
CA VAL A 32 -2.53 -10.61 17.33
C VAL A 32 -3.15 -9.60 18.30
N PRO A 33 -4.48 -9.45 18.33
CA PRO A 33 -5.14 -8.54 19.25
C PRO A 33 -5.07 -9.05 20.70
N GLU A 34 -4.72 -8.17 21.63
CA GLU A 34 -4.72 -8.44 23.07
C GLU A 34 -5.59 -7.42 23.84
N ARG A 35 -6.21 -7.88 24.94
CA ARG A 35 -6.96 -7.03 25.88
C ARG A 35 -6.59 -7.40 27.31
N GLY A 36 -5.98 -6.48 28.04
CA GLY A 36 -5.59 -6.70 29.44
C GLY A 36 -4.65 -7.89 29.64
N GLY A 37 -3.74 -8.16 28.68
CA GLY A 37 -2.83 -9.30 28.71
C GLY A 37 -3.44 -10.65 28.28
N THR A 38 -4.68 -10.65 27.80
CA THR A 38 -5.31 -11.85 27.24
C THR A 38 -5.44 -11.71 25.72
N GLN A 39 -4.91 -12.70 25.01
CA GLN A 39 -5.06 -12.82 23.56
C GLN A 39 -6.51 -13.03 23.16
N LEU A 40 -7.05 -12.19 22.27
CA LEU A 40 -8.37 -12.39 21.69
C LEU A 40 -8.29 -13.42 20.56
N ARG A 41 -9.26 -14.34 20.53
CA ARG A 41 -9.43 -15.24 19.38
C ARG A 41 -10.29 -14.55 18.33
N THR A 42 -9.65 -14.05 17.29
CA THR A 42 -10.34 -13.42 16.15
C THR A 42 -10.36 -14.34 14.95
N PRO A 43 -11.40 -14.27 14.10
CA PRO A 43 -11.37 -14.96 12.82
C PRO A 43 -10.27 -14.37 11.92
N LEU A 44 -9.83 -15.15 10.94
CA LEU A 44 -8.98 -14.66 9.87
C LEU A 44 -9.85 -14.16 8.70
N PRO A 45 -9.46 -13.08 8.00
CA PRO A 45 -10.18 -12.60 6.82
C PRO A 45 -10.08 -13.57 5.64
N VAL A 46 -11.01 -13.46 4.70
CA VAL A 46 -10.87 -14.03 3.35
C VAL A 46 -10.43 -12.90 2.41
N ALA A 47 -9.23 -13.02 1.84
CA ALA A 47 -8.72 -12.05 0.86
C ALA A 47 -9.40 -12.27 -0.50
N ILE A 48 -9.79 -11.18 -1.15
CA ILE A 48 -10.31 -11.19 -2.51
C ILE A 48 -9.32 -10.48 -3.42
N ILE A 49 -8.94 -11.16 -4.51
CA ILE A 49 -8.10 -10.65 -5.59
C ILE A 49 -8.99 -10.44 -6.82
N ASP A 50 -8.92 -9.25 -7.42
CA ASP A 50 -9.65 -8.97 -8.65
C ASP A 50 -9.16 -9.87 -9.80
N THR A 51 -10.09 -10.49 -10.52
CA THR A 51 -9.76 -11.43 -11.62
C THR A 51 -9.11 -10.77 -12.83
N ARG A 52 -9.13 -9.43 -12.95
CA ARG A 52 -8.56 -8.70 -14.09
C ARG A 52 -7.11 -8.31 -13.86
N GLU A 53 -6.62 -8.36 -12.62
CA GLU A 53 -5.23 -8.06 -12.28
C GLU A 53 -4.30 -9.11 -12.91
N GLN A 54 -3.44 -8.68 -13.84
CA GLN A 54 -2.61 -9.58 -14.64
C GLN A 54 -1.41 -10.11 -13.87
N ASN A 55 -0.87 -9.30 -12.96
CA ASN A 55 0.27 -9.66 -12.11
C ASN A 55 -0.11 -9.51 -10.62
N PRO A 56 -1.02 -10.36 -10.11
CA PRO A 56 -1.58 -10.18 -8.79
C PRO A 56 -0.60 -10.51 -7.67
N LEU A 57 -0.73 -9.79 -6.57
CA LEU A 57 -0.18 -10.17 -5.28
C LEU A 57 -0.88 -11.46 -4.83
N SER A 58 -0.14 -12.57 -4.81
CA SER A 58 -0.73 -13.91 -4.67
C SER A 58 -1.22 -14.25 -3.25
N PHE A 59 -0.65 -13.56 -2.25
CA PHE A 59 -0.76 -13.81 -0.82
C PHE A 59 -0.38 -15.23 -0.36
N ARG A 60 0.22 -16.06 -1.22
CA ARG A 60 0.58 -17.46 -0.88
C ARG A 60 1.55 -17.55 0.29
N ARG A 61 2.49 -16.59 0.38
CA ARG A 61 3.45 -16.44 1.49
C ARG A 61 2.76 -16.12 2.82
N PHE A 62 1.57 -15.54 2.77
CA PHE A 62 0.77 -15.06 3.90
C PHE A 62 -0.45 -15.94 4.17
N LYS A 63 -0.44 -17.22 3.75
CA LYS A 63 -1.58 -18.14 3.93
C LYS A 63 -2.06 -18.29 5.39
N LYS A 64 -1.22 -17.99 6.38
CA LYS A 64 -1.58 -18.02 7.81
C LYS A 64 -2.29 -16.74 8.28
N TRP A 65 -2.32 -15.71 7.46
CA TRP A 65 -2.96 -14.43 7.74
C TRP A 65 -4.39 -14.40 7.22
N PHE A 66 -4.78 -15.37 6.38
CA PHE A 66 -6.08 -15.46 5.75
C PHE A 66 -6.72 -16.81 6.02
N ALA A 67 -8.04 -16.84 6.19
CA ALA A 67 -8.82 -18.07 6.18
C ALA A 67 -8.82 -18.70 4.78
N ARG A 68 -8.91 -17.86 3.75
CA ARG A 68 -8.86 -18.25 2.33
C ARG A 68 -8.41 -17.07 1.47
N ILE A 69 -7.92 -17.38 0.28
CA ILE A 69 -7.62 -16.41 -0.78
C ILE A 69 -8.51 -16.77 -1.97
N GLU A 70 -9.29 -15.81 -2.45
CA GLU A 70 -10.24 -16.00 -3.55
C GLU A 70 -9.97 -15.03 -4.70
N HIS A 71 -10.22 -15.50 -5.92
CA HIS A 71 -10.25 -14.64 -7.10
C HIS A 71 -11.70 -14.37 -7.48
N ARG A 72 -12.09 -13.09 -7.50
CA ARG A 72 -13.45 -12.65 -7.82
C ARG A 72 -13.42 -11.28 -8.49
N CYS A 73 -14.36 -10.98 -9.38
CA CYS A 73 -14.46 -9.64 -9.95
C CYS A 73 -14.92 -8.64 -8.88
N LEU A 74 -14.11 -7.60 -8.63
CA LEU A 74 -14.41 -6.49 -7.75
C LEU A 74 -15.02 -5.32 -8.54
N ARG A 75 -15.93 -4.59 -7.90
CA ARG A 75 -16.53 -3.38 -8.52
C ARG A 75 -15.53 -2.22 -8.60
N LEU A 76 -14.54 -2.20 -7.72
CA LEU A 76 -13.52 -1.16 -7.57
C LEU A 76 -12.30 -1.73 -6.84
N GLY A 77 -11.10 -1.31 -7.24
CA GLY A 77 -9.83 -1.80 -6.70
C GLY A 77 -9.42 -3.17 -7.23
N ASP A 78 -8.23 -3.58 -6.81
CA ASP A 78 -7.58 -4.83 -7.18
C ASP A 78 -7.63 -5.86 -6.03
N TYR A 79 -7.77 -5.40 -4.78
CA TYR A 79 -7.88 -6.27 -3.60
C TYR A 79 -8.91 -5.77 -2.59
N SER A 80 -9.51 -6.72 -1.87
CA SER A 80 -10.44 -6.45 -0.77
C SER A 80 -10.53 -7.63 0.21
N VAL A 81 -11.44 -7.55 1.17
CA VAL A 81 -11.81 -8.61 2.11
C VAL A 81 -13.27 -9.00 1.90
N GLU A 82 -13.59 -10.28 1.98
CA GLU A 82 -14.96 -10.78 1.90
C GLU A 82 -15.88 -10.11 2.95
N GLY A 83 -17.01 -9.60 2.51
CA GLY A 83 -17.95 -8.84 3.33
C GLY A 83 -17.57 -7.37 3.56
N MET A 84 -16.45 -6.91 2.97
CA MET A 84 -15.96 -5.54 3.02
C MET A 84 -15.64 -4.98 1.62
N GLU A 85 -16.18 -5.57 0.55
CA GLU A 85 -15.86 -5.23 -0.85
C GLU A 85 -16.18 -3.78 -1.23
N THR A 86 -17.07 -3.14 -0.48
CA THR A 86 -17.47 -1.73 -0.68
C THR A 86 -16.86 -0.78 0.34
N SER A 87 -16.12 -1.27 1.33
CA SER A 87 -15.54 -0.47 2.41
C SER A 87 -14.02 -0.59 2.52
N CYS A 88 -13.43 -1.73 2.15
CA CYS A 88 -12.00 -1.98 2.06
C CYS A 88 -11.58 -2.14 0.60
N ILE A 89 -10.84 -1.18 0.07
CA ILE A 89 -10.48 -1.14 -1.35
C ILE A 89 -9.00 -0.82 -1.49
N VAL A 90 -8.24 -1.76 -2.05
CA VAL A 90 -6.83 -1.54 -2.37
C VAL A 90 -6.66 -1.54 -3.87
N GLU A 91 -6.11 -0.45 -4.41
CA GLU A 91 -5.64 -0.37 -5.79
C GLU A 91 -4.12 -0.50 -5.79
N ARG A 92 -3.58 -1.31 -6.70
CA ARG A 92 -2.14 -1.48 -6.87
C ARG A 92 -1.70 -0.96 -8.24
N LYS A 93 -0.54 -0.32 -8.26
CA LYS A 93 0.13 0.13 -9.49
C LYS A 93 1.62 -0.17 -9.39
N ASP A 94 2.22 -0.68 -10.46
CA ASP A 94 3.67 -0.58 -10.60
C ASP A 94 4.06 0.80 -11.17
N LEU A 95 5.36 1.04 -11.36
CA LEU A 95 5.86 2.33 -11.85
C LEU A 95 5.32 2.68 -13.24
N ALA A 96 5.31 1.71 -14.16
CA ALA A 96 4.90 1.94 -15.54
C ALA A 96 3.40 2.24 -15.62
N ASP A 97 2.59 1.44 -14.92
CA ASP A 97 1.14 1.63 -14.85
C ASP A 97 0.78 2.94 -14.15
N LEU A 98 1.53 3.34 -13.11
CA LEU A 98 1.31 4.61 -12.43
C LEU A 98 1.56 5.79 -13.39
N ILE A 99 2.67 5.77 -14.11
CA ILE A 99 3.04 6.81 -15.07
C ILE A 99 1.98 6.89 -16.17
N GLN A 100 1.59 5.75 -16.75
CA GLN A 100 0.56 5.68 -17.77
C GLN A 100 -0.82 6.16 -17.25
N SER A 101 -1.15 5.81 -16.00
CA SER A 101 -2.39 6.22 -15.35
C SER A 101 -2.47 7.72 -15.11
N PHE A 102 -1.37 8.40 -14.78
CA PHE A 102 -1.36 9.86 -14.59
C PHE A 102 -1.13 10.68 -15.86
N THR A 103 -0.79 10.02 -16.98
CA THR A 103 -0.58 10.64 -18.29
C THR A 103 -1.72 10.29 -19.24
N THR A 104 -1.62 9.17 -19.95
CA THR A 104 -2.56 8.74 -20.99
C THR A 104 -3.96 8.45 -20.44
N ASN A 105 -4.05 7.74 -19.31
CA ASN A 105 -5.31 7.26 -18.76
C ASN A 105 -5.84 8.12 -17.59
N ARG A 106 -5.41 9.39 -17.53
CA ARG A 106 -5.62 10.28 -16.38
C ARG A 106 -7.06 10.44 -15.96
N ALA A 107 -7.98 10.69 -16.90
CA ALA A 107 -9.38 10.94 -16.55
C ALA A 107 -10.03 9.72 -15.86
N VAL A 108 -9.76 8.52 -16.38
CA VAL A 108 -10.27 7.25 -15.84
C VAL A 108 -9.67 7.00 -14.46
N PHE A 109 -8.36 7.17 -14.31
CA PHE A 109 -7.70 6.92 -13.03
C PHE A 109 -8.15 7.91 -11.95
N ILE A 110 -8.25 9.20 -12.25
CA ILE A 110 -8.73 10.21 -11.29
C ILE A 110 -10.19 9.94 -10.87
N SER A 111 -11.05 9.51 -11.80
CA SER A 111 -12.42 9.09 -11.46
C SER A 111 -12.43 7.90 -10.51
N ARG A 112 -11.56 6.91 -10.74
CA ARG A 112 -11.38 5.76 -9.86
C ARG A 112 -10.93 6.17 -8.46
N LEU A 113 -9.88 6.99 -8.35
CA LEU A 113 -9.35 7.46 -7.07
C LEU A 113 -10.38 8.28 -6.27
N ARG A 114 -11.23 9.08 -6.93
CA ARG A 114 -12.32 9.79 -6.26
C ARG A 114 -13.32 8.83 -5.63
N ARG A 115 -13.73 7.79 -6.36
CA ARG A 115 -14.63 6.75 -5.83
C ARG A 115 -14.00 5.98 -4.66
N MET A 116 -12.69 5.72 -4.72
CA MET A 116 -11.97 5.12 -3.60
C MET A 116 -11.99 6.03 -2.37
N ALA A 117 -11.70 7.33 -2.56
CA ALA A 117 -11.68 8.32 -1.48
C ALA A 117 -13.03 8.50 -0.75
N GLU A 118 -14.14 8.07 -1.36
CA GLU A 118 -15.47 8.07 -0.73
C GLU A 118 -15.70 6.85 0.19
N THR A 119 -14.77 5.89 0.24
CA THR A 119 -14.90 4.67 1.05
C THR A 119 -13.99 4.70 2.29
N PRO A 120 -14.37 4.05 3.40
CA PRO A 120 -13.65 4.18 4.68
C PRO A 120 -12.21 3.67 4.68
N HIS A 121 -11.94 2.55 4.00
CA HIS A 121 -10.66 1.86 4.04
C HIS A 121 -10.09 1.70 2.65
N SER A 122 -9.72 2.84 2.06
CA SER A 122 -9.07 2.86 0.75
C SER A 122 -7.57 3.09 0.85
N LEU A 123 -6.81 2.37 0.01
CA LEU A 123 -5.37 2.50 -0.09
C LEU A 123 -4.91 2.35 -1.54
N LEU A 124 -4.04 3.26 -1.99
CA LEU A 124 -3.27 3.09 -3.23
C LEU A 124 -1.88 2.55 -2.88
N VAL A 125 -1.53 1.37 -3.37
CA VAL A 125 -0.18 0.80 -3.22
C VAL A 125 0.59 0.93 -4.52
N VAL A 126 1.76 1.55 -4.44
CA VAL A 126 2.68 1.68 -5.57
C VAL A 126 3.88 0.76 -5.32
N THR A 127 4.05 -0.26 -6.14
CA THR A 127 5.18 -1.21 -6.04
C THR A 127 6.43 -0.63 -6.73
N ALA A 128 6.81 0.57 -6.30
CA ALA A 128 8.01 1.30 -6.69
C ALA A 128 8.39 2.26 -5.56
N SER A 129 9.66 2.61 -5.42
CA SER A 129 10.11 3.58 -4.42
C SER A 129 9.70 5.00 -4.82
N LEU A 130 9.55 5.90 -3.83
CA LEU A 130 9.31 7.32 -4.13
C LEU A 130 10.49 7.93 -4.91
N THR A 131 11.71 7.44 -4.69
CA THR A 131 12.92 7.85 -5.42
C THR A 131 12.82 7.50 -6.90
N GLU A 132 12.39 6.28 -7.24
CA GLU A 132 12.17 5.86 -8.63
C GLU A 132 11.08 6.70 -9.29
N ILE A 133 9.96 6.94 -8.59
CA ILE A 133 8.88 7.81 -9.09
C ILE A 133 9.39 9.23 -9.35
N LYS A 134 10.35 9.72 -8.56
CA LYS A 134 10.91 11.08 -8.66
C LYS A 134 12.08 11.19 -9.65
N SER A 135 12.56 10.07 -10.20
CA SER A 135 13.71 10.01 -11.10
C SER A 135 13.30 10.12 -12.56
N GLU A 136 14.26 10.42 -13.45
CA GLU A 136 14.00 10.45 -14.89
C GLU A 136 13.61 9.05 -15.40
N TYR A 137 12.63 9.01 -16.29
CA TYR A 137 12.17 7.77 -16.93
C TYR A 137 12.90 7.57 -18.25
N SER A 138 13.16 6.29 -18.59
CA SER A 138 13.80 5.91 -19.85
C SER A 138 13.02 6.37 -21.10
N TYR A 139 11.72 6.60 -20.96
CA TYR A 139 10.84 7.17 -21.98
C TYR A 139 10.40 8.58 -21.58
N ARG A 140 10.69 9.60 -22.41
CA ARG A 140 10.43 11.03 -22.12
C ARG A 140 8.94 11.44 -22.09
N ALA A 141 8.01 10.49 -21.95
CA ALA A 141 6.58 10.77 -22.05
C ALA A 141 6.00 11.44 -20.80
N ALA A 142 6.69 11.39 -19.65
CA ALA A 142 6.18 11.91 -18.40
C ALA A 142 7.22 12.75 -17.65
N ASN A 143 6.73 13.78 -16.95
CA ASN A 143 7.56 14.62 -16.07
C ASN A 143 7.46 14.07 -14.64
N PRO A 144 8.56 13.58 -14.03
CA PRO A 144 8.53 13.00 -12.69
C PRO A 144 7.97 13.94 -11.63
N ASN A 145 8.25 15.25 -11.72
CA ASN A 145 7.67 16.24 -10.81
C ASN A 145 6.15 16.28 -10.88
N ARG A 146 5.56 16.16 -12.08
CA ARG A 146 4.10 16.15 -12.25
C ARG A 146 3.46 14.88 -11.72
N ILE A 147 4.14 13.73 -11.85
CA ILE A 147 3.69 12.46 -11.29
C ILE A 147 3.70 12.54 -9.76
N THR A 148 4.81 12.98 -9.16
CA THR A 148 4.91 13.17 -7.71
C THR A 148 3.87 14.16 -7.20
N GLN A 149 3.69 15.31 -7.87
CA GLN A 149 2.66 16.29 -7.50
C GLN A 149 1.25 15.70 -7.57
N SER A 150 0.98 14.82 -8.54
CA SER A 150 -0.31 14.14 -8.63
C SER A 150 -0.53 13.19 -7.45
N LEU A 151 0.48 12.43 -7.02
CA LEU A 151 0.40 11.59 -5.81
C LEU A 151 0.16 12.43 -4.55
N ILE A 152 0.87 13.55 -4.38
CA ILE A 152 0.64 14.46 -3.24
C ILE A 152 -0.76 15.07 -3.28
N ALA A 153 -1.29 15.40 -4.46
CA ALA A 153 -2.66 15.87 -4.61
C ALA A 153 -3.70 14.79 -4.27
N VAL A 154 -3.41 13.52 -4.57
CA VAL A 154 -4.26 12.38 -4.16
C VAL A 154 -4.25 12.25 -2.63
N LEU A 155 -3.07 12.29 -2.01
CA LEU A 155 -2.93 12.20 -0.55
C LEU A 155 -3.60 13.37 0.17
N ALA A 156 -3.26 14.62 -0.18
CA ALA A 156 -3.74 15.79 0.55
C ALA A 156 -5.13 16.25 0.10
N GLY A 157 -5.41 16.18 -1.21
CA GLY A 157 -6.65 16.69 -1.79
C GLY A 157 -7.80 15.70 -1.73
N LEU A 158 -7.56 14.44 -2.10
CA LEU A 158 -8.58 13.38 -1.97
C LEU A 158 -8.60 12.73 -0.60
N ARG A 159 -7.59 12.98 0.26
CA ARG A 159 -7.41 12.27 1.54
C ARG A 159 -7.31 10.76 1.36
N LEU A 160 -6.81 10.33 0.20
CA LEU A 160 -6.59 8.92 -0.14
C LEU A 160 -5.13 8.57 0.15
N PRO A 161 -4.84 7.75 1.19
CA PRO A 161 -3.47 7.38 1.48
C PRO A 161 -2.87 6.55 0.35
N PHE A 162 -1.55 6.70 0.16
CA PHE A 162 -0.78 5.80 -0.67
C PHE A 162 0.51 5.37 0.03
N ILE A 163 0.97 4.16 -0.30
CA ILE A 163 2.25 3.62 0.19
C ILE A 163 3.10 3.19 -1.00
N CYS A 164 4.39 3.50 -0.93
CA CYS A 164 5.41 3.03 -1.86
C CYS A 164 6.17 1.86 -1.23
N THR A 165 6.23 0.70 -1.89
CA THR A 165 6.80 -0.53 -1.31
C THR A 165 8.08 -1.01 -1.99
N GLU A 166 8.62 -0.26 -2.95
CA GLU A 166 9.90 -0.55 -3.64
C GLU A 166 9.93 -1.82 -4.52
N SER A 167 9.28 -2.91 -4.09
CA SER A 167 9.18 -4.16 -4.81
C SER A 167 7.76 -4.73 -4.77
N HIS A 168 7.55 -5.75 -5.61
CA HIS A 168 6.31 -6.52 -5.66
C HIS A 168 6.13 -7.36 -4.38
N GLU A 169 7.21 -7.94 -3.86
CA GLU A 169 7.21 -8.83 -2.69
C GLU A 169 6.90 -8.08 -1.40
N LEU A 170 7.43 -6.86 -1.25
CA LEU A 170 7.11 -5.99 -0.12
C LEU A 170 5.72 -5.37 -0.30
N GLY A 171 5.31 -5.12 -1.54
CA GLY A 171 3.91 -4.79 -1.86
C GLY A 171 2.93 -5.85 -1.37
N GLU A 172 3.24 -7.13 -1.60
CA GLU A 172 2.43 -8.26 -1.15
C GLU A 172 2.27 -8.28 0.37
N GLU A 173 3.35 -8.05 1.11
CA GLU A 173 3.34 -8.00 2.58
C GLU A 173 2.50 -6.84 3.11
N ILE A 174 2.72 -5.63 2.58
CA ILE A 174 2.00 -4.43 3.02
C ILE A 174 0.51 -4.55 2.73
N VAL A 175 0.13 -5.01 1.53
CA VAL A 175 -1.29 -5.23 1.21
C VAL A 175 -1.87 -6.32 2.11
N ALA A 176 -1.16 -7.44 2.31
CA ALA A 176 -1.64 -8.50 3.20
C ALA A 176 -1.88 -8.00 4.63
N SER A 177 -0.95 -7.21 5.16
CA SER A 177 -1.04 -6.61 6.49
C SER A 177 -2.21 -5.63 6.58
N TYR A 178 -2.37 -4.75 5.58
CA TYR A 178 -3.45 -3.78 5.53
C TYR A 178 -4.83 -4.44 5.49
N LEU A 179 -5.03 -5.45 4.63
CA LEU A 179 -6.28 -6.21 4.54
C LEU A 179 -6.58 -6.90 5.88
N TYR A 180 -5.57 -7.52 6.49
CA TYR A 180 -5.71 -8.18 7.78
C TYR A 180 -6.12 -7.21 8.90
N GLN A 181 -5.37 -6.13 9.08
CA GLN A 181 -5.64 -5.16 10.15
C GLN A 181 -6.98 -4.46 9.96
N THR A 182 -7.34 -4.11 8.72
CA THR A 182 -8.63 -3.49 8.42
C THR A 182 -9.79 -4.38 8.83
N PHE A 183 -9.74 -5.67 8.48
CA PHE A 183 -10.73 -6.65 8.91
C PHE A 183 -10.73 -6.85 10.43
N LEU A 184 -9.54 -6.99 11.03
CA LEU A 184 -9.41 -7.20 12.47
C LEU A 184 -10.09 -6.05 13.24
N TYR A 185 -9.81 -4.81 12.88
CA TYR A 185 -10.40 -3.66 13.55
C TYR A 185 -11.90 -3.55 13.34
N ASP A 186 -12.40 -3.81 12.13
CA ASP A 186 -13.84 -3.87 11.87
C ASP A 186 -14.53 -4.97 12.70
N TRP A 187 -13.90 -6.14 12.81
CA TRP A 187 -14.41 -7.23 13.65
C TRP A 187 -14.41 -6.85 15.13
N LEU A 188 -13.32 -6.24 15.64
CA LEU A 188 -13.24 -5.79 17.03
C LEU A 188 -14.31 -4.76 17.37
N ASP A 189 -14.55 -3.80 16.47
CA ASP A 189 -15.60 -2.79 16.63
C ASP A 189 -16.99 -3.42 16.65
N ARG A 190 -17.30 -4.31 15.70
CA ARG A 190 -18.60 -5.00 15.63
C ARG A 190 -18.88 -5.90 16.84
N ASN A 191 -17.85 -6.37 17.52
CA ASN A 191 -17.97 -7.24 18.70
C ASN A 191 -17.75 -6.49 20.02
N GLY A 192 -17.73 -5.15 20.01
CA GLY A 192 -17.70 -4.33 21.24
C GLY A 192 -16.33 -4.26 21.93
N TYR A 193 -15.25 -4.69 21.29
CA TYR A 193 -13.89 -4.59 21.82
C TYR A 193 -13.23 -3.22 21.55
N GLY A 194 -13.81 -2.43 20.64
CA GLY A 194 -13.38 -1.08 20.24
C GLY A 194 -12.07 -1.05 19.46
N ARG A 195 -11.85 0.05 18.72
CA ARG A 195 -10.70 0.28 17.82
C ARG A 195 -9.44 0.83 18.50
N HIS A 196 -9.19 0.49 19.76
CA HIS A 196 -8.03 1.03 20.48
C HIS A 196 -6.77 0.22 20.15
N LEU A 197 -5.83 0.88 19.48
CA LEU A 197 -4.41 0.59 19.60
C LEU A 197 -4.01 0.96 21.03
N SER A 198 -3.55 -0.01 21.81
CA SER A 198 -2.88 0.29 23.07
C SER A 198 -1.48 0.86 22.78
N ASP A 199 -0.88 1.60 23.73
CA ASP A 199 0.47 2.16 23.54
C ASP A 199 1.55 1.10 23.25
N GLY A 200 1.27 -0.18 23.51
CA GLY A 200 2.14 -1.31 23.14
C GLY A 200 1.89 -1.90 21.74
N ASP A 201 0.83 -1.46 21.06
CA ASP A 201 0.48 -1.86 19.68
C ASP A 201 1.04 -0.91 18.61
N LEU A 202 1.70 0.19 19.03
CA LEU A 202 2.32 1.24 18.21
C LEU A 202 3.85 1.28 18.42
#